data_AF-A0A2V5MCD5-F1
#
_entry.id   AF-A0A2V5MCD5-F1
#
_cell.length_a   1.000
_cell.length_b   1.000
_cell.length_c   1.000
_cell.angle_alpha   90.00
_cell.angle_beta   90.00
_cell.angle_gamma   90.00
#
_symmetry.space_group_name_H-M   'P 1'
#
loop_
_entity.id
_entity.type
_entity.pdbx_description
1 polymer ?
#
loop_
_entity_poly.entity_id
_entity_poly.type
_entity_poly.pdbx_seq_one_letter_code
_entity_poly.pdbx_strand_id
1 'polypeptide(L)'
;MTVRALQIFSSLATALLLAALPAHGGLSTGTTYSISFLDLDGNKLSTADGHVTILVLTTSADREQARTVGDRVPDFCLGNPAYRMITVIHFTGRHLAIGRRMAIVFIRHRVREEAKRLQARYDAQKVSRDAKSDIFVVTDFDGTIASQLGQPTGATDFCVFVFGQTGKLLAQWHSVPGADELTAAVKKSD
;
A
#
# COMPACT_ATOMS: atom_id res chain seq x y z
N MET A 1 -64.68 -44.21 -19.09
CA MET A 1 -64.16 -44.02 -20.46
C MET A 1 -63.32 -42.74 -20.49
N THR A 2 -61.99 -42.90 -20.57
CA THR A 2 -61.05 -42.26 -21.54
C THR A 2 -61.44 -40.90 -22.15
N VAL A 3 -60.62 -39.83 -22.26
CA VAL A 3 -59.18 -39.68 -22.59
C VAL A 3 -58.62 -38.28 -22.16
N ARG A 4 -57.36 -38.28 -21.68
CA ARG A 4 -56.21 -37.31 -21.69
C ARG A 4 -56.38 -35.81 -22.03
N ALA A 5 -55.64 -34.95 -21.31
CA ALA A 5 -54.65 -33.98 -21.83
C ALA A 5 -53.87 -33.36 -20.64
N LEU A 6 -52.60 -33.73 -20.45
CA LEU A 6 -51.37 -33.05 -20.89
C LEU A 6 -50.78 -32.18 -19.77
N GLN A 7 -49.66 -32.68 -19.22
CA GLN A 7 -48.74 -31.98 -18.33
C GLN A 7 -48.24 -30.69 -19.00
N ILE A 8 -47.94 -29.64 -18.21
CA ILE A 8 -46.69 -28.86 -18.32
C ILE A 8 -46.52 -28.04 -17.02
N PHE A 9 -45.37 -28.26 -16.40
CA PHE A 9 -44.76 -27.48 -15.33
C PHE A 9 -44.56 -26.01 -15.75
N SER A 10 -44.59 -25.07 -14.80
CA SER A 10 -43.39 -24.30 -14.40
C SER A 10 -43.73 -23.03 -13.62
N SER A 11 -43.12 -22.97 -12.44
CA SER A 11 -42.94 -21.84 -11.53
C SER A 11 -42.11 -20.72 -12.14
N LEU A 12 -42.51 -19.45 -11.94
CA LEU A 12 -41.60 -18.30 -12.02
C LEU A 12 -41.52 -17.65 -10.63
N ALA A 13 -40.65 -18.18 -9.78
CA ALA A 13 -40.17 -17.45 -8.61
C ALA A 13 -38.97 -16.62 -9.06
N THR A 14 -39.15 -15.32 -9.20
CA THR A 14 -38.08 -14.39 -9.54
C THR A 14 -37.15 -14.28 -8.34
N ALA A 15 -36.09 -15.10 -8.31
CA ALA A 15 -35.01 -14.95 -7.34
C ALA A 15 -34.17 -13.73 -7.75
N LEU A 16 -34.35 -12.61 -7.05
CA LEU A 16 -33.42 -11.48 -7.06
C LEU A 16 -32.12 -11.96 -6.40
N LEU A 17 -31.22 -12.56 -7.18
CA LEU A 17 -29.84 -12.78 -6.76
C LEU A 17 -29.15 -11.42 -6.76
N LEU A 18 -29.25 -10.68 -5.64
CA LEU A 18 -28.18 -9.74 -5.31
C LEU A 18 -26.92 -10.59 -5.18
N ALA A 19 -26.05 -10.50 -6.18
CA ALA A 19 -24.66 -10.88 -6.01
C ALA A 19 -24.13 -9.99 -4.89
N ALA A 20 -24.10 -10.52 -3.66
CA ALA A 20 -23.24 -10.01 -2.63
C ALA A 20 -21.81 -10.24 -3.13
N LEU A 21 -21.29 -9.27 -3.88
CA LEU A 21 -19.85 -9.06 -3.94
C LEU A 21 -19.38 -9.06 -2.48
N PRO A 22 -18.32 -9.79 -2.11
CA PRO A 22 -17.78 -9.65 -0.79
C PRO A 22 -17.52 -8.16 -0.59
N ALA A 23 -18.13 -7.55 0.41
CA ALA A 23 -17.68 -6.25 0.88
C ALA A 23 -16.32 -6.55 1.53
N HIS A 24 -15.27 -6.45 0.73
CA HIS A 24 -13.90 -6.61 1.20
C HIS A 24 -13.70 -5.48 2.20
N GLY A 25 -13.35 -5.83 3.45
CA GLY A 25 -13.14 -4.87 4.54
C GLY A 25 -11.86 -4.07 4.35
N GLY A 26 -11.79 -3.30 3.26
CA GLY A 26 -10.74 -2.32 3.04
C GLY A 26 -10.86 -1.18 4.04
N LEU A 27 -9.77 -0.45 4.24
CA LEU A 27 -9.80 0.74 5.06
C LEU A 27 -10.80 1.75 4.48
N SER A 28 -11.46 2.49 5.36
CA SER A 28 -12.45 3.49 4.99
C SER A 28 -11.82 4.88 4.95
N THR A 29 -11.86 5.51 3.78
CA THR A 29 -11.41 6.91 3.62
C THR A 29 -12.13 7.81 4.63
N GLY A 30 -11.38 8.73 5.24
CA GLY A 30 -11.85 9.63 6.29
C GLY A 30 -11.72 9.08 7.72
N THR A 31 -11.45 7.79 7.89
CA THR A 31 -11.21 7.17 9.20
C THR A 31 -9.74 7.31 9.60
N THR A 32 -9.48 7.45 10.90
CA THR A 32 -8.13 7.54 11.45
C THR A 32 -7.60 6.15 11.81
N TYR A 33 -6.40 5.85 11.33
CA TYR A 33 -5.68 4.61 11.61
C TYR A 33 -4.29 4.95 12.13
N SER A 34 -3.97 4.44 13.33
CA SER A 34 -2.61 4.49 13.88
C SER A 34 -1.96 3.14 13.69
N ILE A 35 -1.22 3.01 12.59
CA ILE A 35 -0.46 1.81 12.26
C ILE A 35 0.99 2.09 12.62
N SER A 36 1.64 1.15 13.30
CA SER A 36 3.03 1.29 13.74
C SER A 36 3.93 0.33 12.97
N PHE A 37 5.11 0.80 12.61
CA PHE A 37 6.09 0.05 11.82
C PHE A 37 7.46 0.08 12.48
N LEU A 38 8.26 -0.94 12.16
CA LEU A 38 9.70 -0.94 12.39
C LEU A 38 10.37 -1.10 11.03
N ASP A 39 11.14 -0.10 10.61
CA ASP A 39 11.82 -0.15 9.32
C ASP A 39 13.10 -1.03 9.36
N LEU A 40 13.74 -1.21 8.20
CA LEU A 40 14.95 -2.00 8.03
C LEU A 40 16.18 -1.48 8.81
N ASP A 41 16.15 -0.22 9.23
CA ASP A 41 17.21 0.43 10.00
C ASP A 41 16.86 0.51 11.50
N GLY A 42 15.67 0.02 11.91
CA GLY A 42 15.20 -0.04 13.28
C GLY A 42 14.45 1.21 13.76
N ASN A 43 14.11 2.12 12.85
CA ASN A 43 13.33 3.30 13.18
C ASN A 43 11.87 2.92 13.40
N LYS A 44 11.27 3.47 14.46
CA LYS A 44 9.83 3.37 14.72
C LYS A 44 9.12 4.43 13.89
N LEU A 45 8.13 4.01 13.11
CA LEU A 45 7.33 4.88 12.25
C LEU A 45 5.85 4.69 12.57
N SER A 46 5.02 5.69 12.31
CA SER A 46 3.57 5.53 12.33
C SER A 46 2.90 6.30 11.19
N THR A 47 1.68 5.91 10.84
CA THR A 47 0.78 6.72 9.99
C THR A 47 0.25 7.95 10.72
N ALA A 48 0.33 7.99 12.06
CA ALA A 48 -0.25 9.03 12.91
C ALA A 48 0.81 9.79 13.75
N ASP A 49 2.04 9.91 13.24
CA ASP A 49 3.16 10.56 13.93
C ASP A 49 3.48 11.97 13.39
N GLY A 50 2.49 12.68 12.82
CA GLY A 50 2.62 14.06 12.37
C GLY A 50 3.06 14.25 10.92
N HIS A 51 3.17 13.17 10.14
CA HIS A 51 3.59 13.19 8.73
C HIS A 51 2.43 12.88 7.81
N VAL A 52 2.31 13.61 6.69
CA VAL A 52 1.52 13.13 5.55
C VAL A 52 2.27 11.94 4.95
N THR A 53 1.68 10.76 5.04
CA THR A 53 2.37 9.50 4.73
C THR A 53 1.80 8.86 3.48
N ILE A 54 2.62 8.71 2.44
CA ILE A 54 2.35 7.84 1.31
C ILE A 54 2.84 6.44 1.69
N LEU A 55 1.93 5.50 1.89
CA LEU A 55 2.27 4.12 2.22
C LEU A 55 2.03 3.23 1.00
N VAL A 56 3.05 2.49 0.60
CA VAL A 56 2.95 1.50 -0.49
C VAL A 56 3.07 0.11 0.11
N LEU A 57 2.01 -0.69 0.01
CA LEU A 57 2.04 -2.11 0.31
C LEU A 57 2.32 -2.87 -1.00
N THR A 58 3.35 -3.71 -0.98
CA THR A 58 3.90 -4.31 -2.19
C THR A 58 4.53 -5.66 -1.89
N THR A 59 4.75 -6.49 -2.91
CA THR A 59 5.63 -7.66 -2.79
C THR A 59 6.99 -7.37 -3.44
N SER A 60 7.94 -8.30 -3.29
CA SER A 60 9.25 -8.18 -3.95
C SER A 60 9.19 -8.18 -5.49
N ALA A 61 8.08 -8.65 -6.07
CA ALA A 61 7.83 -8.72 -7.51
C ALA A 61 7.39 -7.37 -8.09
N ASP A 62 6.71 -6.54 -7.30
CA ASP A 62 6.10 -5.28 -7.75
C ASP A 62 7.06 -4.09 -7.65
N ARG A 63 8.38 -4.37 -7.69
CA ARG A 63 9.45 -3.37 -7.52
C ARG A 63 9.26 -2.16 -8.44
N GLU A 64 8.97 -2.41 -9.72
CA GLU A 64 8.80 -1.33 -10.70
C GLU A 64 7.55 -0.50 -10.42
N GLN A 65 6.48 -1.09 -9.89
CA GLN A 65 5.28 -0.35 -9.48
C GLN A 65 5.58 0.54 -8.27
N ALA A 66 6.23 0.00 -7.24
CA ALA A 66 6.65 0.78 -6.07
C ALA A 66 7.59 1.92 -6.46
N ARG A 67 8.54 1.67 -7.37
CA ARG A 67 9.41 2.70 -7.96
C ARG A 67 8.60 3.78 -8.65
N THR A 68 7.64 3.39 -9.49
CA THR A 68 6.79 4.32 -10.22
C THR A 68 5.97 5.22 -9.27
N VAL A 69 5.50 4.69 -8.14
CA VAL A 69 4.87 5.54 -7.09
C VAL A 69 5.88 6.56 -6.57
N GLY A 70 7.09 6.13 -6.22
CA GLY A 70 8.18 7.01 -5.77
C GLY A 70 8.50 8.13 -6.78
N ASP A 71 8.47 7.83 -8.07
CA ASP A 71 8.69 8.80 -9.15
C ASP A 71 7.54 9.79 -9.29
N ARG A 72 6.32 9.36 -8.96
CA ARG A 72 5.12 10.19 -8.99
C ARG A 72 4.91 11.00 -7.71
N VAL A 73 5.67 10.74 -6.64
CA VAL A 73 5.67 11.60 -5.44
C VAL A 73 5.98 13.04 -5.87
N PRO A 74 5.18 14.05 -5.49
CA PRO A 74 5.42 15.43 -5.93
C PRO A 74 6.77 15.99 -5.44
N ASP A 75 7.38 16.88 -6.22
CA ASP A 75 8.70 17.45 -5.88
C ASP A 75 8.68 18.24 -4.55
N PHE A 76 7.57 18.88 -4.18
CA PHE A 76 7.46 19.63 -2.91
C PHE A 76 7.49 18.73 -1.66
N CYS A 77 7.33 17.41 -1.83
CA CYS A 77 7.46 16.43 -0.75
C CYS A 77 8.92 16.02 -0.51
N LEU A 78 9.81 16.18 -1.50
CA LEU A 78 11.18 15.68 -1.43
C LEU A 78 12.00 16.47 -0.40
N GLY A 79 12.67 15.77 0.51
CA GLY A 79 13.43 16.37 1.61
C GLY A 79 12.60 17.12 2.65
N ASN A 80 11.28 17.24 2.46
CA ASN A 80 10.40 17.99 3.33
C ASN A 80 9.95 17.09 4.50
N PRO A 81 10.32 17.41 5.75
CA PRO A 81 10.02 16.56 6.90
C PRO A 81 8.53 16.44 7.22
N ALA A 82 7.64 17.25 6.63
CA ALA A 82 6.20 17.09 6.79
C ALA A 82 5.63 15.89 6.00
N TYR A 83 6.40 15.35 5.05
CA TYR A 83 5.99 14.27 4.17
C TYR A 83 6.88 13.05 4.35
N ARG A 84 6.30 11.87 4.15
CA ARG A 84 7.03 10.60 4.22
C ARG A 84 6.48 9.61 3.21
N MET A 85 7.36 8.82 2.61
CA MET A 85 6.96 7.61 1.89
C MET A 85 7.44 6.37 2.64
N ILE A 86 6.54 5.45 2.96
CA ILE A 86 6.85 4.16 3.58
C ILE A 86 6.53 3.06 2.58
N THR A 87 7.50 2.19 2.29
CA THR A 87 7.29 0.98 1.47
C THR A 87 7.25 -0.25 2.35
N VAL A 88 6.09 -0.90 2.44
CA VAL A 88 5.90 -2.17 3.14
C VAL A 88 6.02 -3.32 2.15
N ILE A 89 7.07 -4.13 2.27
CA ILE A 89 7.27 -5.34 1.47
C ILE A 89 6.64 -6.52 2.20
N HIS A 90 5.48 -6.95 1.73
CA HIS A 90 4.78 -8.14 2.18
C HIS A 90 5.40 -9.41 1.58
N PHE A 91 5.57 -10.41 2.41
CA PHE A 91 6.09 -11.72 2.03
C PHE A 91 5.01 -12.78 2.18
N THR A 92 4.69 -13.47 1.09
CA THR A 92 3.77 -14.60 1.10
C THR A 92 4.53 -15.90 1.36
N GLY A 93 4.35 -16.45 2.56
CA GLY A 93 4.86 -17.77 2.93
C GLY A 93 5.65 -17.79 4.23
N ARG A 94 5.84 -19.00 4.77
CA ARG A 94 6.64 -19.19 5.99
C ARG A 94 8.12 -19.07 5.68
N HIS A 95 8.71 -17.93 6.02
CA HIS A 95 10.17 -17.76 5.99
C HIS A 95 10.78 -18.14 7.34
N LEU A 96 11.67 -19.14 7.35
CA LEU A 96 12.56 -19.41 8.49
C LEU A 96 13.48 -18.20 8.75
N ALA A 97 14.00 -18.07 9.97
CA ALA A 97 14.83 -16.94 10.39
C ALA A 97 16.02 -16.67 9.45
N ILE A 98 16.65 -17.73 8.91
CA ILE A 98 17.74 -17.62 7.93
C ILE A 98 17.25 -17.00 6.62
N GLY A 99 16.10 -17.43 6.12
CA GLY A 99 15.48 -16.88 4.91
C GLY A 99 15.13 -15.39 5.06
N ARG A 100 14.62 -15.00 6.23
CA ARG A 100 14.33 -13.58 6.55
C ARG A 100 15.60 -12.72 6.51
N ARG A 101 16.71 -13.20 7.08
CA ARG A 101 17.99 -12.48 7.07
C ARG A 101 18.52 -12.25 5.65
N MET A 102 18.47 -13.28 4.79
CA MET A 102 18.90 -13.15 3.40
C MET A 102 18.01 -12.19 2.61
N ALA A 103 16.69 -12.26 2.81
CA ALA A 103 15.75 -11.32 2.21
C ALA A 103 16.04 -9.86 2.61
N ILE A 104 16.32 -9.61 3.89
CA ILE A 104 16.69 -8.27 4.39
C ILE A 104 17.97 -7.76 3.73
N VAL A 105 19.01 -8.59 3.63
CA VAL A 105 20.27 -8.20 2.96
C VAL A 105 20.01 -7.79 1.51
N PHE A 106 19.20 -8.57 0.79
CA PHE A 106 18.85 -8.29 -0.59
C PHE A 106 18.01 -7.01 -0.74
N ILE A 107 17.01 -6.81 0.14
CA ILE A 107 16.22 -5.57 0.14
C ILE A 107 17.12 -4.37 0.43
N ARG A 108 18.02 -4.46 1.42
CA ARG A 108 18.95 -3.37 1.76
C ARG A 108 19.84 -2.99 0.57
N HIS A 109 20.29 -3.97 -0.21
CA HIS A 109 21.00 -3.70 -1.45
C HIS A 109 20.12 -2.92 -2.45
N ARG A 110 18.88 -3.35 -2.67
CA ARG A 110 17.93 -2.62 -3.54
C ARG A 110 17.64 -1.20 -3.07
N VAL A 111 17.46 -1.01 -1.76
CA VAL A 111 17.25 0.31 -1.14
C VAL A 111 18.43 1.25 -1.43
N ARG A 112 19.68 0.75 -1.37
CA ARG A 112 20.85 1.56 -1.73
C ARG A 112 20.84 2.01 -3.19
N GLU A 113 20.41 1.14 -4.10
CA GLU A 113 20.30 1.49 -5.52
C GLU A 113 19.18 2.51 -5.76
N GLU A 114 18.01 2.35 -5.13
CA GLU A 114 16.95 3.37 -5.20
C GLU A 114 17.36 4.69 -4.54
N ALA A 115 18.14 4.66 -3.46
CA ALA A 115 18.68 5.85 -2.80
C ALA A 115 19.58 6.66 -3.74
N LYS A 116 20.49 6.02 -4.47
CA LYS A 116 21.33 6.70 -5.48
C LYS A 116 20.48 7.37 -6.56
N ARG A 117 19.44 6.68 -7.02
CA ARG A 117 18.53 7.20 -8.04
C ARG A 117 17.72 8.40 -7.52
N LEU A 118 17.21 8.29 -6.29
CA LEU A 118 16.50 9.38 -5.63
C LEU A 118 17.42 10.57 -5.36
N GLN A 119 18.68 10.34 -5.02
CA GLN A 119 19.67 11.39 -4.81
C GLN A 119 19.84 12.25 -6.08
N ALA A 120 19.90 11.65 -7.27
CA ALA A 120 19.98 12.42 -8.51
C ALA A 120 18.78 13.36 -8.70
N ARG A 121 17.58 12.94 -8.27
CA ARG A 121 16.38 13.79 -8.27
C ARG A 121 16.45 14.90 -7.21
N TYR A 122 16.99 14.59 -6.02
CA TYR A 122 17.22 15.58 -4.96
C TYR A 122 18.20 16.66 -5.40
N ASP A 123 19.31 16.25 -6.02
CA ASP A 123 20.34 17.15 -6.55
C ASP A 123 19.76 18.08 -7.63
N ALA A 124 18.94 17.54 -8.55
CA ALA A 124 18.25 18.32 -9.57
C ALA A 124 17.30 19.38 -8.97
N GLN A 125 16.66 19.06 -7.83
CA GLN A 125 15.80 19.96 -7.08
C GLN A 125 16.55 20.81 -6.04
N LYS A 126 17.88 20.72 -5.99
CA LYS A 126 18.76 21.42 -5.04
C LYS A 126 18.41 21.14 -3.57
N VAL A 127 17.92 19.94 -3.29
CA VAL A 127 17.68 19.45 -1.92
C VAL A 127 19.01 18.96 -1.34
N SER A 128 19.50 19.62 -0.28
CA SER A 128 20.81 19.30 0.33
C SER A 128 20.81 18.05 1.23
N ARG A 129 19.63 17.54 1.57
CA ARG A 129 19.45 16.35 2.42
C ARG A 129 19.84 15.08 1.65
N ASP A 130 20.43 14.12 2.37
CA ASP A 130 20.69 12.77 1.83
C ASP A 130 19.36 12.05 1.58
N ALA A 131 19.09 11.71 0.32
CA ALA A 131 17.87 11.03 -0.12
C ALA A 131 17.66 9.68 0.59
N LYS A 132 18.75 9.00 1.00
CA LYS A 132 18.64 7.76 1.76
C LYS A 132 17.90 7.96 3.09
N SER A 133 18.04 9.14 3.71
CA SER A 133 17.39 9.47 4.98
C SER A 133 15.87 9.66 4.86
N ASP A 134 15.34 9.65 3.63
CA ASP A 134 13.91 9.77 3.32
C ASP A 134 13.32 8.48 2.71
N ILE A 135 14.09 7.39 2.70
CA ILE A 135 13.63 6.07 2.25
C ILE A 135 13.34 5.19 3.46
N PHE A 136 12.06 4.92 3.68
CA PHE A 136 11.59 4.06 4.76
C PHE A 136 11.04 2.77 4.17
N VAL A 137 11.67 1.64 4.50
CA VAL A 137 11.24 0.31 4.04
C VAL A 137 10.99 -0.60 5.22
N VAL A 138 9.84 -1.23 5.22
CA VAL A 138 9.34 -2.11 6.26
C VAL A 138 9.13 -3.49 5.66
N THR A 139 9.50 -4.55 6.37
CA THR A 139 9.24 -5.93 5.95
C THR A 139 8.09 -6.52 6.75
N ASP A 140 7.08 -7.03 6.04
CA ASP A 140 5.92 -7.69 6.64
C ASP A 140 5.98 -9.20 6.37
N PHE A 141 6.70 -9.92 7.22
CA PHE A 141 6.95 -11.36 7.06
C PHE A 141 5.81 -12.26 7.56
N ASP A 142 4.95 -11.74 8.42
CA ASP A 142 3.84 -12.51 9.02
C ASP A 142 2.46 -12.01 8.56
N GLY A 143 2.41 -10.94 7.78
CA GLY A 143 1.16 -10.40 7.25
C GLY A 143 0.42 -9.50 8.24
N THR A 144 0.99 -9.19 9.40
CA THR A 144 0.35 -8.35 10.41
C THR A 144 0.08 -6.96 9.84
N ILE A 145 1.05 -6.39 9.11
CA ILE A 145 0.90 -5.04 8.56
C ILE A 145 -0.09 -5.05 7.40
N ALA A 146 0.00 -6.02 6.48
CA ALA A 146 -0.97 -6.19 5.41
C ALA A 146 -2.41 -6.32 5.97
N SER A 147 -2.59 -7.11 7.03
CA SER A 147 -3.90 -7.26 7.69
C SER A 147 -4.40 -5.96 8.32
N GLN A 148 -3.53 -5.19 8.98
CA GLN A 148 -3.87 -3.85 9.50
C GLN A 148 -4.23 -2.86 8.41
N LEU A 149 -3.75 -3.07 7.18
CA LEU A 149 -4.11 -2.31 5.98
C LEU A 149 -5.36 -2.86 5.27
N GLY A 150 -6.12 -3.74 5.93
CA GLY A 150 -7.36 -4.30 5.42
C GLY A 150 -7.16 -5.37 4.34
N GLN A 151 -5.94 -5.87 4.15
CA GLN A 151 -5.69 -6.94 3.18
C GLN A 151 -6.07 -8.31 3.75
N PRO A 152 -6.71 -9.18 2.95
CA PRO A 152 -6.95 -10.57 3.32
C PRO A 152 -5.64 -11.32 3.61
N THR A 153 -5.71 -12.35 4.45
CA THR A 153 -4.57 -13.23 4.70
C THR A 153 -4.10 -13.88 3.39
N GLY A 154 -2.82 -13.69 3.07
CA GLY A 154 -2.20 -14.24 1.86
C GLY A 154 -2.42 -13.40 0.59
N ALA A 155 -3.06 -12.23 0.70
CA ALA A 155 -3.16 -11.30 -0.41
C ALA A 155 -1.77 -10.81 -0.86
N THR A 156 -1.58 -10.71 -2.16
CA THR A 156 -0.36 -10.17 -2.80
C THR A 156 -0.64 -8.84 -3.49
N ASP A 157 -1.76 -8.20 -3.16
CA ASP A 157 -2.23 -7.02 -3.86
C ASP A 157 -1.28 -5.84 -3.64
N PHE A 158 -0.96 -5.16 -4.74
CA PHE A 158 -0.27 -3.88 -4.69
C PHE A 158 -1.26 -2.80 -4.26
N CYS A 159 -0.97 -2.09 -3.17
CA CYS A 159 -1.82 -1.02 -2.68
C CYS A 159 -1.02 0.24 -2.38
N VAL A 160 -1.63 1.40 -2.63
CA VAL A 160 -1.10 2.71 -2.25
C VAL A 160 -2.12 3.40 -1.37
N PHE A 161 -1.66 3.95 -0.26
CA PHE A 161 -2.48 4.69 0.69
C PHE A 161 -1.85 6.06 0.92
N VAL A 162 -2.69 7.07 1.15
CA VAL A 162 -2.24 8.38 1.63
C VAL A 162 -2.92 8.66 2.95
N PHE A 163 -2.12 8.81 4.00
CA PHE A 163 -2.57 9.20 5.33
C PHE A 163 -2.22 10.66 5.60
N GLY A 164 -3.13 11.39 6.23
CA GLY A 164 -2.87 12.73 6.79
C GLY A 164 -2.02 12.66 8.05
N GLN A 165 -1.65 13.83 8.59
CA GLN A 165 -0.73 13.93 9.74
C GLN A 165 -1.24 13.20 11.00
N THR A 166 -2.55 13.08 11.12
CA THR A 166 -3.24 12.43 12.25
C THR A 166 -3.45 10.92 12.07
N GLY A 167 -3.06 10.36 10.92
CA GLY A 167 -3.38 8.98 10.53
C GLY A 167 -4.74 8.83 9.84
N LYS A 168 -5.42 9.92 9.52
CA LYS A 168 -6.64 9.89 8.69
C LYS A 168 -6.34 9.39 7.29
N LEU A 169 -7.02 8.34 6.83
CA LEU A 169 -6.87 7.87 5.45
C LEU A 169 -7.53 8.86 4.48
N LEU A 170 -6.75 9.46 3.60
CA LEU A 170 -7.20 10.48 2.65
C LEU A 170 -7.53 9.89 1.26
N ALA A 171 -6.81 8.84 0.86
CA ALA A 171 -7.03 8.12 -0.39
C ALA A 171 -6.38 6.73 -0.36
N GLN A 172 -6.89 5.82 -1.19
CA GLN A 172 -6.31 4.49 -1.41
C GLN A 172 -6.52 4.01 -2.85
N TRP A 173 -5.59 3.20 -3.34
CA TRP A 173 -5.63 2.58 -4.67
C TRP A 173 -5.07 1.15 -4.60
N HIS A 174 -5.56 0.27 -5.48
CA HIS A 174 -5.06 -1.11 -5.66
C HIS A 174 -4.12 -1.22 -6.89
N SER A 175 -3.55 -0.08 -7.30
CA SER A 175 -2.65 0.07 -8.44
C SER A 175 -1.84 1.36 -8.28
N VAL A 176 -0.90 1.63 -9.20
CA VAL A 176 -0.10 2.86 -9.16
C VAL A 176 -0.99 4.07 -9.51
N PRO A 177 -1.25 5.01 -8.59
CA PRO A 177 -2.08 6.19 -8.86
C PRO A 177 -1.44 7.12 -9.88
N GLY A 178 -2.25 7.88 -10.62
CA GLY A 178 -1.75 8.95 -11.49
C GLY A 178 -0.95 10.01 -10.70
N ALA A 179 -0.01 10.69 -11.36
CA ALA A 179 0.79 11.74 -10.69
C ALA A 179 -0.08 12.87 -10.14
N ASP A 180 -1.09 13.31 -10.91
CA ASP A 180 -2.03 14.36 -10.50
C ASP A 180 -2.95 13.89 -9.37
N GLU A 181 -3.40 12.62 -9.40
CA GLU A 181 -4.23 12.03 -8.34
C GLU A 181 -3.46 11.95 -7.02
N LEU A 182 -2.21 11.48 -7.08
CA LEU A 182 -1.34 11.39 -5.92
C LEU A 182 -1.04 12.78 -5.36
N THR A 183 -0.74 13.75 -6.24
CA THR A 183 -0.54 15.16 -5.86
C THR A 183 -1.77 15.74 -5.17
N ALA A 184 -2.95 15.51 -5.72
CA ALA A 184 -4.21 15.99 -5.14
C ALA A 184 -4.47 15.37 -3.77
N ALA A 185 -4.18 14.07 -3.59
CA ALA A 185 -4.40 13.38 -2.33
C ALA A 185 -3.47 13.89 -1.21
N VAL A 186 -2.17 14.10 -1.50
CA VAL A 186 -1.22 14.57 -0.47
C VAL A 186 -1.46 16.02 -0.06
N LYS A 187 -2.07 16.84 -0.92
CA LYS A 187 -2.42 18.24 -0.62
C LYS A 187 -3.64 18.40 0.28
N LYS A 188 -4.45 17.36 0.49
CA LYS A 188 -5.65 17.40 1.35
C LYS A 188 -5.30 17.46 2.86
N SER A 189 -4.04 17.72 3.23
CA SER A 189 -3.53 17.61 4.60
C SER A 189 -4.42 18.35 5.60
N ASP A 190 -4.71 17.67 6.71
CA ASP A 190 -5.62 18.10 7.79
C ASP A 190 -5.36 19.52 8.32
#